data_AF-A0AAD5QB40-F1
#
_entry.id   AF-A0AAD5QB40-F1
#
_cell.length_a   1.000
_cell.length_b   1.000
_cell.length_c   1.000
_cell.angle_alpha   90.00
_cell.angle_beta   90.00
_cell.angle_gamma   90.00
#
_symmetry.space_group_name_H-M   'P 1'
#
loop_
_entity.id
_entity.type
_entity.pdbx_description
1 polymer ?
#
loop_
_entity_poly.entity_id
_entity_poly.type
_entity_poly.pdbx_seq_one_letter_code
_entity_poly.pdbx_strand_id
1 'polypeptide(L)'
;MRLFSGLSLAALLLGSANAVDAASPAGGQKAAARDHRQWQSLFPQEMYEFLQCKVCQTPELSGSVGDSGCDYETVDKAVSAHFHPLLEELSTLTFFRYFKVDLGKECPFWQDDGMCASRDCAVCECPKHEIPATWYQMDMHEQQQKRSSAPTPAPATAGKPCDQQTGESELSRVDRTNAEAGEAFQEWSEEKSINVWSSQGELEDEMVYINLLENPERFTGYSGYQAERIWRAIYDENCFLPPSGQEKELTGMCFEERVYYRLISGLQASINTHIALRYKHGDYWGPHPSLYVHRVGKHPERLQNLYFTYLFVMRALGRYRNELLAYDYSTGNDADDQRVREILRMLVSDSQQSSSSCPVEQQSVLAGFDETALFRVPQKGLSYDQYQDAKEQKKQLELQFRAKFQNVSRIMDCVTCEKCRLWGKLQTMGLGTAIKILLADDVSQISPLHRNELIALINVANNLSRSVDGVRLLRDLEFIEAMKQLAAIVVGTSIAIIALIVCIRRRNATKDAKEASAKKKN
;
A
#
# COMPACT_ATOMS: atom_id res chain seq x y z
N MET A 1 25.19 -13.31 -42.58
CA MET A 1 25.85 -13.59 -41.29
C MET A 1 25.28 -12.84 -40.08
N ARG A 2 24.42 -11.80 -40.24
CA ARG A 2 23.77 -11.07 -39.11
C ARG A 2 22.38 -11.61 -38.66
N LEU A 3 21.83 -12.60 -39.36
CA LEU A 3 20.54 -13.24 -38.99
C LEU A 3 20.68 -14.37 -37.95
N PHE A 4 21.89 -14.91 -37.79
CA PHE A 4 22.14 -16.02 -36.86
C PHE A 4 22.33 -15.58 -35.39
N SER A 5 22.64 -14.30 -35.12
CA SER A 5 22.79 -13.81 -33.74
C SER A 5 21.44 -13.59 -33.04
N GLY A 6 20.41 -13.12 -33.76
CA GLY A 6 19.06 -12.90 -33.21
C GLY A 6 18.31 -14.20 -32.89
N LEU A 7 18.52 -15.24 -33.71
CA LEU A 7 17.98 -16.58 -33.47
C LEU A 7 18.61 -17.26 -32.24
N SER A 8 19.88 -16.97 -31.95
CA SER A 8 20.56 -17.53 -30.77
C SER A 8 20.04 -16.91 -29.46
N LEU A 9 19.70 -15.62 -29.45
CA LEU A 9 19.09 -14.95 -28.29
C LEU A 9 17.64 -15.41 -28.06
N ALA A 10 16.86 -15.57 -29.13
CA ALA A 10 15.50 -16.09 -29.06
C ALA A 10 15.46 -17.57 -28.60
N ALA A 11 16.44 -18.39 -29.02
CA ALA A 11 16.56 -19.77 -28.58
C ALA A 11 16.99 -19.90 -27.11
N LEU A 12 17.84 -18.98 -26.61
CA LEU A 12 18.18 -18.89 -25.19
C LEU A 12 16.98 -18.49 -24.32
N LEU A 13 16.13 -17.56 -24.80
CA LEU A 13 14.91 -17.14 -24.12
C LEU A 13 13.81 -18.22 -24.11
N LEU A 14 13.78 -19.10 -25.13
CA LEU A 14 12.85 -20.24 -25.21
C LEU A 14 13.36 -21.49 -24.46
N GLY A 15 14.67 -21.69 -24.34
CA GLY A 15 15.28 -22.84 -23.65
C GLY A 15 14.99 -22.88 -22.14
N SER A 16 14.75 -21.73 -21.52
CA SER A 16 14.31 -21.62 -20.12
C SER A 16 12.81 -21.84 -19.90
N ALA A 17 12.00 -21.90 -20.97
CA ALA A 17 10.53 -22.00 -20.85
C ALA A 17 10.02 -23.41 -20.50
N ASN A 18 10.79 -24.47 -20.76
CA ASN A 18 10.33 -25.86 -20.59
C ASN A 18 10.63 -26.48 -19.21
N ALA A 19 11.19 -25.74 -18.25
CA ALA A 19 11.62 -26.28 -16.96
C ALA A 19 10.69 -25.95 -15.77
N VAL A 20 9.55 -25.26 -15.97
CA VAL A 20 8.89 -24.52 -14.88
C VAL A 20 7.52 -25.09 -14.43
N ASP A 21 6.94 -26.07 -15.12
CA ASP A 21 5.59 -26.56 -14.80
C ASP A 21 5.51 -27.59 -13.63
N ALA A 22 6.52 -27.67 -12.77
CA ALA A 22 6.51 -28.62 -11.64
C ALA A 22 7.13 -28.06 -10.35
N ALA A 23 6.39 -27.22 -9.59
CA ALA A 23 6.68 -27.01 -8.17
C ALA A 23 5.47 -26.52 -7.33
N SER A 24 5.37 -27.07 -6.12
CA SER A 24 4.29 -26.97 -5.10
C SER A 24 4.21 -25.60 -4.34
N PRO A 25 3.12 -25.30 -3.59
CA PRO A 25 2.64 -23.94 -3.29
C PRO A 25 3.32 -23.13 -2.17
N ALA A 26 4.34 -23.64 -1.48
CA ALA A 26 4.88 -22.99 -0.27
C ALA A 26 6.04 -21.99 -0.53
N GLY A 27 6.32 -21.62 -1.79
CA GLY A 27 7.61 -21.01 -2.19
C GLY A 27 7.58 -19.69 -2.95
N GLY A 28 6.45 -18.98 -3.04
CA GLY A 28 6.26 -17.85 -3.98
C GLY A 28 7.35 -16.76 -3.99
N GLN A 29 7.84 -16.32 -2.82
CA GLN A 29 8.93 -15.33 -2.73
C GLN A 29 10.30 -15.91 -3.11
N LYS A 30 10.59 -17.17 -2.74
CA LYS A 30 11.86 -17.84 -3.10
C LYS A 30 11.90 -18.20 -4.59
N ALA A 31 10.76 -18.50 -5.21
CA ALA A 31 10.66 -18.77 -6.64
C ALA A 31 10.89 -17.51 -7.48
N ALA A 32 10.28 -16.37 -7.11
CA ALA A 32 10.52 -15.07 -7.76
C ALA A 32 11.99 -14.61 -7.61
N ALA A 33 12.60 -14.80 -6.43
CA ALA A 33 14.02 -14.50 -6.20
C ALA A 33 14.98 -15.41 -7.00
N ARG A 34 14.54 -16.65 -7.32
CA ARG A 34 15.30 -17.59 -8.17
C ARG A 34 15.23 -17.20 -9.66
N ASP A 35 14.06 -16.72 -10.09
CA ASP A 35 13.83 -16.19 -11.44
C ASP A 35 14.57 -14.85 -11.66
N HIS A 36 14.68 -14.01 -10.62
CA HIS A 36 15.44 -12.74 -10.61
C HIS A 36 16.94 -12.93 -10.92
N ARG A 37 17.61 -13.92 -10.31
CA ARG A 37 19.03 -14.22 -10.61
C ARG A 37 19.25 -14.74 -12.02
N GLN A 38 18.23 -15.35 -12.64
CA GLN A 38 18.35 -15.94 -13.96
C GLN A 38 18.36 -14.88 -15.07
N TRP A 39 17.54 -13.82 -14.98
CA TRP A 39 17.52 -12.72 -15.95
C TRP A 39 18.72 -11.76 -15.83
N GLN A 40 19.19 -11.47 -14.62
CA GLN A 40 20.42 -10.70 -14.39
C GLN A 40 21.65 -11.37 -15.01
N SER A 41 21.64 -12.70 -15.17
CA SER A 41 22.75 -13.45 -15.77
C SER A 41 22.76 -13.44 -17.31
N LEU A 42 21.66 -13.04 -17.96
CA LEU A 42 21.51 -13.06 -19.42
C LEU A 42 22.01 -11.79 -20.12
N PHE A 43 22.17 -10.69 -19.37
CA PHE A 43 22.60 -9.40 -19.89
C PHE A 43 23.71 -8.80 -19.01
N PRO A 44 24.73 -8.13 -19.58
CA PRO A 44 25.61 -7.25 -18.81
C PRO A 44 24.77 -6.23 -18.04
N GLN A 45 25.17 -5.93 -16.80
CA GLN A 45 24.37 -5.11 -15.87
C GLN A 45 24.02 -3.73 -16.43
N GLU A 46 24.95 -3.08 -17.15
CA GLU A 46 24.70 -1.79 -17.82
C GLU A 46 23.60 -1.87 -18.89
N MET A 47 23.50 -3.00 -19.60
CA MET A 47 22.44 -3.19 -20.60
C MET A 47 21.10 -3.47 -19.93
N TYR A 48 21.09 -4.19 -18.81
CA TYR A 48 19.88 -4.41 -18.02
C TYR A 48 19.31 -3.07 -17.52
N GLU A 49 20.14 -2.23 -16.90
CA GLU A 49 19.76 -0.91 -16.40
C GLU A 49 19.25 0.00 -17.53
N PHE A 50 19.95 0.02 -18.68
CA PHE A 50 19.52 0.80 -19.84
C PHE A 50 18.16 0.33 -20.38
N LEU A 51 17.95 -0.99 -20.51
CA LEU A 51 16.69 -1.53 -21.01
C LEU A 51 15.56 -1.31 -20.01
N GLN A 52 15.82 -1.46 -18.72
CA GLN A 52 14.83 -1.21 -17.66
C GLN A 52 14.36 0.25 -17.69
N CYS A 53 15.28 1.22 -17.86
CA CYS A 53 14.94 2.64 -18.00
C CYS A 53 14.07 2.95 -19.24
N LYS A 54 14.23 2.20 -20.33
CA LYS A 54 13.46 2.42 -21.57
C LYS A 54 12.12 1.70 -21.61
N VAL A 55 11.99 0.61 -20.86
CA VAL A 55 10.86 -0.31 -20.96
C VAL A 55 9.88 -0.14 -19.80
N CYS A 56 10.37 0.09 -18.57
CA CYS A 56 9.53 0.27 -17.41
C CYS A 56 8.88 1.65 -17.39
N GLN A 57 7.61 1.70 -17.01
CA GLN A 57 6.88 2.93 -16.69
C GLN A 57 7.16 3.35 -15.25
N THR A 58 7.52 2.41 -14.37
CA THR A 58 7.97 2.73 -13.01
C THR A 58 9.36 3.39 -13.09
N PRO A 59 9.50 4.64 -12.63
CA PRO A 59 10.77 5.35 -12.69
C PRO A 59 11.79 4.74 -11.73
N GLU A 60 13.05 4.89 -12.08
CA GLU A 60 14.14 4.77 -11.11
C GLU A 60 14.05 5.93 -10.10
N LEU A 61 14.03 5.60 -8.82
CA LEU A 61 14.15 6.61 -7.78
C LEU A 61 15.62 6.78 -7.46
N SER A 62 16.14 7.98 -7.66
CA SER A 62 17.54 8.32 -7.39
C SER A 62 17.65 9.68 -6.72
N GLY A 63 18.65 9.85 -5.87
CA GLY A 63 18.89 11.10 -5.17
C GLY A 63 18.08 11.24 -3.89
N SER A 64 17.96 12.46 -3.36
CA SER A 64 17.36 12.72 -2.04
C SER A 64 15.85 12.46 -2.03
N VAL A 65 15.37 11.76 -0.99
CA VAL A 65 13.94 11.67 -0.68
C VAL A 65 13.49 13.02 -0.15
N GLY A 66 12.59 13.69 -0.85
CA GLY A 66 12.23 15.10 -0.60
C GLY A 66 11.91 15.40 0.87
N ASP A 67 12.57 16.44 1.40
CA ASP A 67 12.57 16.89 2.80
C ASP A 67 13.23 15.92 3.82
N SER A 68 14.02 14.96 3.35
CA SER A 68 14.81 14.05 4.19
C SER A 68 16.30 14.11 3.85
N GLY A 69 17.16 13.78 4.81
CA GLY A 69 18.62 13.72 4.64
C GLY A 69 19.12 12.47 3.94
N CYS A 70 18.23 11.56 3.53
CA CYS A 70 18.56 10.27 2.91
C CYS A 70 18.28 10.25 1.41
N ASP A 71 19.05 9.44 0.69
CA ASP A 71 18.78 9.08 -0.70
C ASP A 71 17.98 7.77 -0.79
N TYR A 72 17.25 7.58 -1.89
CA TYR A 72 16.42 6.37 -2.09
C TYR A 72 17.26 5.09 -2.02
N GLU A 73 18.47 5.13 -2.56
CA GLU A 73 19.38 3.99 -2.63
C GLU A 73 19.84 3.52 -1.25
N THR A 74 20.13 4.43 -0.31
CA THR A 74 20.50 4.09 1.06
C THR A 74 19.30 3.56 1.82
N VAL A 75 18.12 4.20 1.68
CA VAL A 75 16.89 3.76 2.35
C VAL A 75 16.58 2.33 1.96
N ASP A 76 16.55 2.04 0.68
CA ASP A 76 16.25 0.70 0.21
C ASP A 76 17.29 -0.34 0.66
N LYS A 77 18.59 -0.03 0.61
CA LYS A 77 19.65 -0.95 1.07
C LYS A 77 19.47 -1.27 2.55
N ALA A 78 19.21 -0.25 3.36
CA ALA A 78 18.99 -0.42 4.79
C ALA A 78 17.70 -1.20 5.09
N VAL A 79 16.63 -0.95 4.33
CA VAL A 79 15.36 -1.69 4.40
C VAL A 79 15.60 -3.17 4.12
N SER A 80 16.13 -3.52 2.95
CA SER A 80 16.29 -4.92 2.55
C SER A 80 17.31 -5.67 3.40
N ALA A 81 18.37 -5.01 3.87
CA ALA A 81 19.47 -5.67 4.59
C ALA A 81 19.26 -5.76 6.11
N HIS A 82 18.57 -4.80 6.73
CA HIS A 82 18.50 -4.68 8.19
C HIS A 82 17.07 -4.53 8.71
N PHE A 83 16.33 -3.53 8.26
CA PHE A 83 15.05 -3.19 8.90
C PHE A 83 13.92 -4.16 8.56
N HIS A 84 13.78 -4.56 7.29
CA HIS A 84 12.68 -5.42 6.87
C HIS A 84 12.70 -6.80 7.57
N PRO A 85 13.83 -7.54 7.63
CA PRO A 85 13.86 -8.84 8.30
C PRO A 85 13.53 -8.75 9.80
N LEU A 86 14.01 -7.70 10.47
CA LEU A 86 13.74 -7.49 11.90
C LEU A 86 12.27 -7.14 12.15
N LEU A 87 11.70 -6.23 11.36
CA LEU A 87 10.30 -5.83 11.49
C LEU A 87 9.34 -6.96 11.12
N GLU A 88 9.68 -7.76 10.11
CA GLU A 88 8.90 -8.93 9.72
C GLU A 88 8.88 -9.95 10.85
N GLU A 89 10.04 -10.33 11.40
CA GLU A 89 10.12 -11.26 12.52
C GLU A 89 9.35 -10.73 13.75
N LEU A 90 9.56 -9.44 14.09
CA LEU A 90 8.90 -8.80 15.22
C LEU A 90 7.37 -8.87 15.11
N SER A 91 6.81 -8.67 13.91
CA SER A 91 5.36 -8.73 13.66
C SER A 91 4.75 -10.13 13.85
N THR A 92 5.57 -11.20 13.87
CA THR A 92 5.09 -12.57 14.07
C THR A 92 5.01 -13.00 15.53
N LEU A 93 5.69 -12.26 16.42
CA LEU A 93 5.76 -12.59 17.85
C LEU A 93 4.45 -12.26 18.56
N THR A 94 4.19 -12.99 19.66
CA THR A 94 2.93 -12.93 20.41
C THR A 94 2.49 -11.51 20.74
N PHE A 95 3.42 -10.64 21.16
CA PHE A 95 3.09 -9.25 21.52
C PHE A 95 2.54 -8.41 20.34
N PHE A 96 3.06 -8.62 19.12
CA PHE A 96 2.77 -7.76 17.97
C PHE A 96 1.77 -8.33 16.97
N ARG A 97 1.45 -9.63 17.06
CA ARG A 97 0.55 -10.30 16.11
C ARG A 97 -0.94 -10.17 16.47
N TYR A 98 -1.28 -9.84 17.72
CA TYR A 98 -2.67 -9.67 18.14
C TYR A 98 -3.02 -8.19 18.23
N PHE A 99 -4.16 -7.82 17.70
CA PHE A 99 -4.65 -6.45 17.72
C PHE A 99 -6.06 -6.39 18.30
N LYS A 100 -6.27 -5.59 19.34
CA LYS A 100 -7.58 -5.44 19.98
C LYS A 100 -8.36 -4.33 19.28
N VAL A 101 -9.48 -4.66 18.63
CA VAL A 101 -10.24 -3.73 17.80
C VAL A 101 -11.74 -4.02 17.86
N ASP A 102 -12.54 -2.97 17.73
CA ASP A 102 -13.97 -3.06 17.50
C ASP A 102 -14.24 -2.83 16.00
N LEU A 103 -14.74 -3.88 15.34
CA LEU A 103 -15.13 -3.88 13.92
C LEU A 103 -16.66 -3.84 13.75
N GLY A 104 -17.43 -3.82 14.85
CA GLY A 104 -18.89 -3.90 14.85
C GLY A 104 -19.58 -2.54 14.77
N LYS A 105 -18.85 -1.43 14.90
CA LYS A 105 -19.42 -0.08 14.85
C LYS A 105 -20.18 0.22 13.56
N GLU A 106 -21.25 0.97 13.70
CA GLU A 106 -21.97 1.54 12.57
C GLU A 106 -21.26 2.80 12.04
N CYS A 107 -21.43 3.07 10.75
CA CYS A 107 -20.89 4.27 10.12
C CYS A 107 -21.63 5.53 10.64
N PRO A 108 -20.92 6.51 11.23
CA PRO A 108 -21.57 7.71 11.78
C PRO A 108 -21.95 8.76 10.72
N PHE A 109 -21.46 8.63 9.49
CA PHE A 109 -21.57 9.68 8.46
C PHE A 109 -22.65 9.42 7.41
N TRP A 110 -22.91 8.16 7.09
CA TRP A 110 -23.94 7.79 6.13
C TRP A 110 -24.52 6.43 6.49
N GLN A 111 -25.82 6.28 6.22
CA GLN A 111 -26.47 4.98 6.30
C GLN A 111 -25.90 4.07 5.21
N ASP A 112 -25.83 2.78 5.50
CA ASP A 112 -25.43 1.79 4.50
C ASP A 112 -26.39 1.94 3.31
N ASP A 113 -25.86 2.31 2.14
CA ASP A 113 -26.63 2.86 1.01
C ASP A 113 -27.60 1.81 0.38
N GLY A 114 -27.87 0.68 1.03
CA GLY A 114 -28.54 -0.51 0.48
C GLY A 114 -27.77 -1.18 -0.65
N MET A 115 -26.73 -0.51 -1.16
CA MET A 115 -25.71 -1.03 -2.05
C MET A 115 -24.70 -1.78 -1.21
N CYS A 116 -25.12 -2.95 -0.75
CA CYS A 116 -24.22 -3.88 -0.11
C CYS A 116 -23.07 -4.18 -1.07
N ALA A 117 -21.84 -3.88 -0.65
CA ALA A 117 -20.69 -4.20 -1.47
C ALA A 117 -20.51 -5.71 -1.62
N SER A 118 -21.15 -6.56 -0.81
CA SER A 118 -21.10 -8.02 -0.95
C SER A 118 -22.05 -8.54 -2.03
N ARG A 119 -21.58 -9.52 -2.83
CA ARG A 119 -22.44 -10.23 -3.80
C ARG A 119 -23.63 -10.90 -3.12
N ASP A 120 -23.49 -11.27 -1.85
CA ASP A 120 -24.50 -12.03 -1.10
C ASP A 120 -25.59 -11.15 -0.49
N CYS A 121 -25.49 -9.83 -0.61
CA CYS A 121 -26.39 -8.88 0.02
C CYS A 121 -26.80 -7.71 -0.91
N ALA A 122 -26.25 -7.64 -2.13
CA ALA A 122 -26.78 -6.79 -3.20
C ALA A 122 -28.08 -7.39 -3.76
N VAL A 123 -29.20 -6.68 -3.63
CA VAL A 123 -30.45 -7.03 -4.31
C VAL A 123 -30.29 -6.67 -5.79
N CYS A 124 -30.15 -7.68 -6.64
CA CYS A 124 -30.06 -7.52 -8.09
C CYS A 124 -31.34 -6.86 -8.67
N GLU A 125 -31.19 -5.84 -9.51
CA GLU A 125 -32.29 -5.41 -10.38
C GLU A 125 -32.53 -6.49 -11.45
N CYS A 126 -33.79 -6.92 -11.61
CA CYS A 126 -34.14 -7.87 -12.65
C CYS A 126 -33.82 -7.30 -14.04
N PRO A 127 -33.28 -8.10 -14.97
CA PRO A 127 -33.14 -7.70 -16.37
C PRO A 127 -34.47 -7.17 -16.93
N LYS A 128 -34.43 -6.14 -17.78
CA LYS A 128 -35.65 -5.51 -18.35
C LYS A 128 -36.62 -6.47 -19.03
N HIS A 129 -36.14 -7.63 -19.46
CA HIS A 129 -36.95 -8.66 -20.13
C HIS A 129 -37.64 -9.63 -19.16
N GLU A 130 -37.25 -9.65 -17.88
CA GLU A 130 -37.88 -10.45 -16.82
C GLU A 130 -38.99 -9.68 -16.10
N ILE A 131 -39.00 -8.35 -16.22
CA ILE A 131 -40.04 -7.49 -15.65
C ILE A 131 -41.24 -7.45 -16.62
N PRO A 132 -42.47 -7.76 -16.16
CA PRO A 132 -43.67 -7.60 -16.98
C PRO A 132 -43.76 -6.19 -17.57
N ALA A 133 -43.99 -6.10 -18.89
CA ALA A 133 -43.92 -4.83 -19.62
C ALA A 133 -44.86 -3.74 -19.07
N THR A 134 -46.00 -4.13 -18.52
CA THR A 134 -46.97 -3.23 -17.88
C THR A 134 -46.41 -2.59 -16.62
N TRP A 135 -45.70 -3.34 -15.78
CA TRP A 135 -45.11 -2.85 -14.53
C TRP A 135 -43.94 -1.91 -14.81
N TYR A 136 -43.07 -2.31 -15.76
CA TYR A 136 -41.96 -1.45 -16.18
C TYR A 136 -42.44 -0.10 -16.73
N GLN A 137 -43.55 -0.08 -17.48
CA GLN A 137 -44.15 1.16 -17.98
C GLN A 137 -44.73 2.02 -16.85
N MET A 138 -45.39 1.41 -15.85
CA MET A 138 -45.93 2.13 -14.69
C MET A 138 -44.82 2.79 -13.85
N ASP A 139 -43.71 2.08 -13.61
CA ASP A 139 -42.57 2.63 -12.87
C ASP A 139 -41.91 3.81 -13.61
N MET A 140 -41.79 3.72 -14.93
CA MET A 140 -41.30 4.82 -15.77
C MET A 140 -42.20 6.05 -15.72
N HIS A 141 -43.52 5.85 -15.68
CA HIS A 141 -44.50 6.94 -15.55
C HIS A 141 -44.45 7.60 -14.16
N GLU A 142 -44.30 6.83 -13.06
CA GLU A 142 -44.10 7.38 -11.71
C GLU A 142 -42.79 8.18 -11.60
N GLN A 143 -41.71 7.68 -12.18
CA GLN A 143 -40.42 8.39 -12.17
C GLN A 143 -40.46 9.70 -12.96
N GLN A 144 -41.19 9.73 -14.09
CA GLN A 144 -41.41 10.96 -14.85
C GLN A 144 -42.25 11.98 -14.08
N GLN A 145 -43.26 11.53 -13.33
CA GLN A 145 -44.07 12.40 -12.48
C GLN A 145 -43.23 12.98 -11.31
N LYS A 146 -42.40 12.17 -10.65
CA LYS A 146 -41.50 12.62 -9.57
C LYS A 146 -40.43 13.62 -10.04
N ARG A 147 -40.02 13.59 -11.31
CA ARG A 147 -39.08 14.56 -11.90
C ARG A 147 -39.70 15.91 -12.25
N SER A 148 -41.03 15.99 -12.33
CA SER A 148 -41.75 17.21 -12.69
C SER A 148 -42.09 18.13 -11.50
N SER A 149 -41.86 17.68 -10.26
CA SER A 149 -42.26 18.37 -9.02
C SER A 149 -41.12 18.87 -8.13
N ALA A 150 -39.84 18.75 -8.51
CA ALA A 150 -38.71 19.23 -7.69
C ALA A 150 -37.54 19.79 -8.53
N PRO A 151 -36.90 20.91 -8.14
CA PRO A 151 -35.61 21.32 -8.68
C PRO A 151 -34.47 20.54 -7.98
N THR A 152 -33.85 19.62 -8.74
CA THR A 152 -32.55 18.93 -8.57
C THR A 152 -32.08 18.54 -7.15
N PRO A 153 -31.90 17.23 -6.92
CA PRO A 153 -30.54 16.69 -6.91
C PRO A 153 -30.26 15.82 -8.14
N ALA A 154 -28.98 15.63 -8.46
CA ALA A 154 -28.53 14.76 -9.55
C ALA A 154 -29.19 13.37 -9.47
N PRO A 155 -29.47 12.71 -10.61
CA PRO A 155 -30.04 11.38 -10.59
C PRO A 155 -29.10 10.44 -9.83
N ALA A 156 -29.60 9.84 -8.75
CA ALA A 156 -29.01 8.61 -8.22
C ALA A 156 -28.86 7.67 -9.42
N THR A 157 -27.60 7.36 -9.74
CA THR A 157 -27.27 6.55 -10.90
C THR A 157 -27.90 5.18 -10.64
N ALA A 158 -28.82 4.75 -11.51
CA ALA A 158 -29.42 3.43 -11.43
C ALA A 158 -28.33 2.36 -11.28
N GLY A 159 -28.58 1.35 -10.43
CA GLY A 159 -27.63 0.29 -10.13
C GLY A 159 -27.16 -0.40 -11.42
N LYS A 160 -25.90 -0.81 -11.47
CA LYS A 160 -25.39 -1.57 -12.62
C LYS A 160 -25.95 -3.00 -12.59
N PRO A 161 -26.12 -3.67 -13.75
CA PRO A 161 -26.44 -5.10 -13.82
C PRO A 161 -25.43 -5.94 -13.02
N CYS A 162 -25.84 -7.08 -12.46
CA CYS A 162 -25.02 -7.87 -11.53
C CYS A 162 -23.69 -8.34 -12.14
N ASP A 163 -23.62 -8.48 -13.46
CA ASP A 163 -22.40 -8.79 -14.23
C ASP A 163 -21.32 -7.68 -14.15
N GLN A 164 -21.71 -6.49 -13.70
CA GLN A 164 -20.87 -5.30 -13.58
C GLN A 164 -20.73 -4.83 -12.12
N GLN A 165 -21.31 -5.56 -11.16
CA GLN A 165 -21.15 -5.32 -9.74
C GLN A 165 -19.90 -6.07 -9.24
N THR A 166 -18.92 -5.36 -8.71
CA THR A 166 -17.71 -5.95 -8.11
C THR A 166 -17.97 -6.17 -6.63
N GLY A 167 -18.62 -7.29 -6.32
CA GLY A 167 -19.03 -7.64 -4.96
C GLY A 167 -17.91 -8.22 -4.08
N GLU A 168 -17.95 -7.98 -2.77
CA GLU A 168 -17.07 -8.54 -1.74
C GLU A 168 -17.14 -10.07 -1.77
N SER A 169 -15.96 -10.65 -1.84
CA SER A 169 -15.72 -12.09 -1.79
C SER A 169 -15.47 -12.51 -0.33
N GLU A 170 -15.48 -13.82 -0.02
CA GLU A 170 -14.93 -14.38 1.22
C GLU A 170 -13.56 -13.78 1.61
N LEU A 171 -12.83 -13.23 0.64
CA LEU A 171 -11.58 -12.50 0.80
C LEU A 171 -11.64 -11.32 1.77
N SER A 172 -12.78 -10.61 1.86
CA SER A 172 -12.94 -9.41 2.68
C SER A 172 -13.16 -9.70 4.17
N ARG A 173 -13.66 -10.88 4.53
CA ARG A 173 -14.05 -11.24 5.91
C ARG A 173 -12.83 -11.47 6.80
N VAL A 174 -12.91 -11.07 8.06
CA VAL A 174 -11.86 -11.33 9.06
C VAL A 174 -12.03 -12.73 9.63
N ASP A 175 -10.92 -13.48 9.66
CA ASP A 175 -10.86 -14.76 10.35
C ASP A 175 -10.71 -14.54 11.86
N ARG A 176 -11.64 -15.10 12.63
CA ARG A 176 -11.70 -15.01 14.10
C ARG A 176 -11.37 -16.33 14.81
N THR A 177 -11.08 -17.40 14.06
CA THR A 177 -10.97 -18.77 14.59
C THR A 177 -9.74 -19.00 15.48
N ASN A 178 -8.66 -18.24 15.28
CA ASN A 178 -7.38 -18.42 15.97
C ASN A 178 -7.01 -17.21 16.87
N ALA A 179 -8.01 -16.48 17.36
CA ALA A 179 -7.82 -15.37 18.29
C ALA A 179 -7.58 -15.83 19.74
N GLU A 180 -7.64 -17.14 20.03
CA GLU A 180 -7.27 -17.70 21.32
C GLU A 180 -5.76 -17.55 21.53
N ALA A 181 -5.36 -16.44 22.14
CA ALA A 181 -4.08 -16.36 22.80
C ALA A 181 -4.19 -17.30 24.01
N GLY A 182 -3.42 -18.39 24.02
CA GLY A 182 -3.65 -19.58 24.86
C GLY A 182 -3.81 -19.33 26.37
N GLU A 183 -3.97 -20.39 27.17
CA GLU A 183 -4.42 -20.32 28.58
C GLU A 183 -3.61 -19.37 29.52
N ALA A 184 -2.37 -19.02 29.15
CA ALA A 184 -1.52 -18.09 29.89
C ALA A 184 -1.64 -16.62 29.46
N PHE A 185 -2.49 -16.30 28.48
CA PHE A 185 -2.66 -14.94 27.98
C PHE A 185 -3.50 -14.11 28.93
N GLN A 186 -2.89 -13.05 29.44
CA GLN A 186 -3.59 -12.08 30.27
C GLN A 186 -4.29 -11.04 29.39
N GLU A 187 -5.62 -11.03 29.43
CA GLU A 187 -6.41 -9.98 28.79
C GLU A 187 -6.00 -8.61 29.35
N TRP A 188 -5.79 -7.66 28.45
CA TRP A 188 -5.39 -6.31 28.82
C TRP A 188 -6.52 -5.31 28.61
N SER A 189 -6.65 -4.38 29.56
CA SER A 189 -7.58 -3.26 29.49
C SER A 189 -7.03 -2.18 28.55
N GLU A 190 -7.87 -1.66 27.67
CA GLU A 190 -7.53 -0.48 26.87
C GLU A 190 -8.01 0.75 27.63
N GLU A 191 -7.08 1.56 28.14
CA GLU A 191 -7.46 2.71 28.95
C GLU A 191 -8.10 3.80 28.07
N LYS A 192 -9.33 4.19 28.41
CA LYS A 192 -10.07 5.27 27.74
C LYS A 192 -9.48 6.62 28.14
N SER A 193 -8.37 6.99 27.50
CA SER A 193 -7.73 8.29 27.73
C SER A 193 -8.02 9.26 26.60
N ILE A 194 -8.26 10.53 26.95
CA ILE A 194 -8.33 11.65 26.00
C ILE A 194 -7.02 11.83 25.21
N ASN A 195 -5.94 11.18 25.66
CA ASN A 195 -4.62 11.22 25.05
C ASN A 195 -4.42 10.15 23.95
N VAL A 196 -5.45 9.36 23.63
CA VAL A 196 -5.42 8.39 22.51
C VAL A 196 -5.83 9.08 21.21
N TRP A 197 -4.97 8.99 20.19
CA TRP A 197 -5.13 9.69 18.91
C TRP A 197 -6.03 8.96 17.91
N SER A 198 -6.37 7.70 18.18
CA SER A 198 -7.33 6.90 17.42
C SER A 198 -8.16 6.06 18.39
N SER A 199 -9.39 6.50 18.67
CA SER A 199 -10.31 5.77 19.55
C SER A 199 -10.86 4.53 18.85
N GLN A 200 -10.57 3.35 19.37
CA GLN A 200 -11.03 2.09 18.77
C GLN A 200 -12.49 1.75 19.17
N GLY A 201 -12.98 2.17 20.36
CA GLY A 201 -14.27 1.75 20.94
C GLY A 201 -14.83 2.75 21.95
N GLU A 202 -16.16 2.76 22.15
CA GLU A 202 -16.80 3.47 23.29
C GLU A 202 -17.00 2.53 24.50
N LEU A 203 -17.19 1.22 24.25
CA LEU A 203 -17.38 0.18 25.25
C LEU A 203 -16.28 -0.90 25.08
N GLU A 204 -15.67 -1.34 26.19
CA GLU A 204 -14.62 -2.39 26.14
C GLU A 204 -15.20 -3.76 25.77
N ASP A 205 -16.47 -4.02 26.11
CA ASP A 205 -17.15 -5.30 25.92
C ASP A 205 -17.39 -5.68 24.44
N GLU A 206 -17.17 -4.75 23.51
CA GLU A 206 -17.36 -4.95 22.06
C GLU A 206 -16.02 -5.16 21.32
N MET A 207 -14.89 -4.95 21.98
CA MET A 207 -13.57 -5.12 21.36
C MET A 207 -13.14 -6.58 21.34
N VAL A 208 -12.59 -7.03 20.21
CA VAL A 208 -12.10 -8.40 20.02
C VAL A 208 -10.62 -8.40 19.64
N TYR A 209 -9.90 -9.43 20.09
CA TYR A 209 -8.54 -9.70 19.64
C TYR A 209 -8.57 -10.34 18.25
N ILE A 210 -7.82 -9.78 17.31
CA ILE A 210 -7.66 -10.32 15.96
C ILE A 210 -6.19 -10.70 15.74
N ASN A 211 -5.96 -11.92 15.27
CA ASN A 211 -4.63 -12.36 14.84
C ASN A 211 -4.34 -11.82 13.43
N LEU A 212 -3.34 -10.94 13.34
CA LEU A 212 -2.92 -10.27 12.10
C LEU A 212 -2.26 -11.22 11.11
N LEU A 213 -1.68 -12.34 11.57
CA LEU A 213 -1.04 -13.33 10.69
C LEU A 213 -2.04 -14.11 9.83
N GLU A 214 -3.21 -14.43 10.40
CA GLU A 214 -4.32 -15.06 9.69
C GLU A 214 -5.10 -14.05 8.83
N ASN A 215 -4.94 -12.76 9.14
CA ASN A 215 -5.61 -11.66 8.47
C ASN A 215 -4.64 -10.71 7.77
N PRO A 216 -3.77 -11.17 6.86
CA PRO A 216 -2.77 -10.31 6.24
C PRO A 216 -3.41 -9.28 5.30
N GLU A 217 -2.79 -8.10 5.18
CA GLU A 217 -3.13 -7.12 4.16
C GLU A 217 -2.81 -7.68 2.77
N ARG A 218 -3.83 -7.80 1.92
CA ARG A 218 -3.74 -8.33 0.55
C ARG A 218 -4.96 -7.94 -0.28
N PHE A 219 -5.02 -8.36 -1.54
CA PHE A 219 -6.18 -8.10 -2.39
C PHE A 219 -7.48 -8.71 -1.82
N THR A 220 -8.50 -7.87 -1.62
CA THR A 220 -9.84 -8.27 -1.15
C THR A 220 -10.94 -8.13 -2.20
N GLY A 221 -10.67 -7.42 -3.30
CA GLY A 221 -11.68 -7.02 -4.29
C GLY A 221 -12.40 -5.70 -3.98
N TYR A 222 -12.20 -5.13 -2.79
CA TYR A 222 -12.82 -3.85 -2.40
C TYR A 222 -12.39 -2.71 -3.35
N SER A 223 -13.35 -2.12 -4.05
CA SER A 223 -13.11 -1.11 -5.08
C SER A 223 -14.39 -0.33 -5.42
N GLY A 224 -14.32 0.53 -6.45
CA GLY A 224 -15.47 1.29 -6.94
C GLY A 224 -15.83 2.50 -6.08
N TYR A 225 -17.08 2.95 -6.20
CA TYR A 225 -17.57 4.20 -5.61
C TYR A 225 -17.42 4.24 -4.08
N GLN A 226 -17.64 3.12 -3.39
CA GLN A 226 -17.52 3.08 -1.92
C GLN A 226 -16.09 3.33 -1.47
N ALA A 227 -15.12 2.63 -2.07
CA ALA A 227 -13.70 2.84 -1.77
C ALA A 227 -13.25 4.27 -2.12
N GLU A 228 -13.72 4.82 -3.24
CA GLU A 228 -13.43 6.21 -3.64
C GLU A 228 -14.02 7.23 -2.66
N ARG A 229 -15.25 7.02 -2.19
CA ARG A 229 -15.92 7.87 -1.19
C ARG A 229 -15.14 7.91 0.12
N ILE A 230 -14.66 6.75 0.59
CA ILE A 230 -13.81 6.67 1.79
C ILE A 230 -12.52 7.47 1.61
N TRP A 231 -11.78 7.22 0.52
CA TRP A 231 -10.54 7.96 0.28
C TRP A 231 -10.77 9.46 0.13
N ARG A 232 -11.83 9.88 -0.56
CA ARG A 232 -12.21 11.29 -0.68
C ARG A 232 -12.47 11.90 0.70
N ALA A 233 -13.26 11.24 1.54
CA ALA A 233 -13.52 11.71 2.90
C ALA A 233 -12.23 11.84 3.73
N ILE A 234 -11.29 10.88 3.63
CA ILE A 234 -9.99 10.95 4.32
C ILE A 234 -9.16 12.14 3.82
N TYR A 235 -9.09 12.37 2.50
CA TYR A 235 -8.35 13.52 1.97
C TYR A 235 -9.02 14.85 2.30
N ASP A 236 -10.35 14.91 2.37
CA ASP A 236 -11.12 16.11 2.71
C ASP A 236 -10.97 16.51 4.20
N GLU A 237 -10.53 15.59 5.07
CA GLU A 237 -10.12 15.93 6.44
C GLU A 237 -8.89 16.86 6.48
N ASN A 238 -8.15 16.99 5.38
CA ASN A 238 -6.99 17.87 5.24
C ASN A 238 -7.36 19.36 5.19
N CYS A 239 -7.97 19.86 6.25
CA CYS A 239 -8.29 21.27 6.45
C CYS A 239 -7.81 21.73 7.84
N PHE A 240 -6.68 22.45 7.87
CA PHE A 240 -6.10 23.03 9.07
C PHE A 240 -6.58 24.47 9.22
N LEU A 241 -7.03 24.85 10.42
CA LEU A 241 -7.56 26.19 10.69
C LEU A 241 -6.49 27.07 11.35
N PRO A 242 -6.30 28.32 10.90
CA PRO A 242 -5.41 29.25 11.59
C PRO A 242 -5.99 29.63 12.96
N PRO A 243 -5.17 29.89 13.99
CA PRO A 243 -5.64 30.21 15.35
C PRO A 243 -6.53 31.46 15.49
N SER A 244 -6.62 32.32 14.46
CA SER A 244 -7.11 33.71 14.63
C SER A 244 -8.15 34.18 13.62
N GLY A 245 -8.66 33.33 12.71
CA GLY A 245 -9.61 33.76 11.67
C GLY A 245 -9.10 34.90 10.75
N GLN A 246 -7.79 35.19 10.79
CA GLN A 246 -7.15 36.17 9.91
C GLN A 246 -6.76 35.50 8.60
N GLU A 247 -7.26 36.04 7.50
CA GLU A 247 -6.88 35.63 6.16
C GLU A 247 -5.39 35.91 5.92
N LYS A 248 -4.67 34.85 5.49
CA LYS A 248 -3.38 34.88 4.79
C LYS A 248 -2.15 35.30 5.61
N GLU A 249 -1.68 34.38 6.46
CA GLU A 249 -0.27 33.95 6.39
C GLU A 249 -0.24 32.53 5.85
N LEU A 250 -0.12 32.40 4.52
CA LEU A 250 -0.04 31.13 3.76
C LEU A 250 1.25 30.32 4.04
N THR A 251 2.18 30.85 4.83
CA THR A 251 3.53 30.28 4.97
C THR A 251 3.59 29.09 5.92
N GLY A 252 2.70 29.03 6.93
CA GLY A 252 2.59 27.91 7.86
C GLY A 252 1.66 26.82 7.34
N MET A 253 0.36 27.12 7.21
CA MET A 253 -0.73 26.15 6.94
C MET A 253 -0.51 25.22 5.74
N CYS A 254 0.18 25.66 4.68
CA CYS A 254 0.50 24.82 3.52
C CYS A 254 1.45 23.66 3.85
N PHE A 255 2.17 23.74 4.97
CA PHE A 255 3.16 22.76 5.36
C PHE A 255 2.54 21.60 6.14
N GLU A 256 1.66 21.87 7.10
CA GLU A 256 0.96 20.82 7.87
C GLU A 256 -0.04 20.08 6.99
N GLU A 257 -0.74 20.82 6.11
CA GLU A 257 -1.56 20.24 5.05
C GLU A 257 -0.75 19.32 4.13
N ARG A 258 0.51 19.70 3.85
CA ARG A 258 1.42 18.88 3.04
C ARG A 258 1.87 17.64 3.79
N VAL A 259 2.21 17.75 5.07
CA VAL A 259 2.60 16.57 5.88
C VAL A 259 1.44 15.59 5.94
N TYR A 260 0.23 16.06 6.27
CA TYR A 260 -0.96 15.21 6.29
C TYR A 260 -1.19 14.53 4.93
N TYR A 261 -1.20 15.31 3.84
CA TYR A 261 -1.37 14.78 2.48
C TYR A 261 -0.33 13.72 2.13
N ARG A 262 0.96 13.97 2.41
CA ARG A 262 2.03 13.03 2.10
C ARG A 262 1.93 11.75 2.90
N LEU A 263 1.55 11.82 4.18
CA LEU A 263 1.34 10.64 5.02
C LEU A 263 0.17 9.79 4.52
N ILE A 264 -0.98 10.40 4.22
CA ILE A 264 -2.16 9.70 3.69
C ILE A 264 -1.87 9.13 2.29
N SER A 265 -1.19 9.90 1.44
CA SER A 265 -0.80 9.47 0.10
C SER A 265 0.19 8.31 0.12
N GLY A 266 1.20 8.36 0.99
CA GLY A 266 2.16 7.27 1.18
C GLY A 266 1.51 6.02 1.78
N LEU A 267 0.56 6.19 2.69
CA LEU A 267 -0.25 5.07 3.20
C LEU A 267 -1.08 4.43 2.10
N GLN A 268 -1.78 5.23 1.28
CA GLN A 268 -2.56 4.74 0.15
C GLN A 268 -1.67 4.04 -0.90
N ALA A 269 -0.46 4.55 -1.14
CA ALA A 269 0.52 3.90 -1.98
C ALA A 269 0.94 2.55 -1.39
N SER A 270 1.22 2.48 -0.09
CA SER A 270 1.56 1.24 0.62
C SER A 270 0.48 0.17 0.49
N ILE A 271 -0.79 0.53 0.72
CA ILE A 271 -1.93 -0.40 0.59
C ILE A 271 -2.02 -0.95 -0.85
N ASN A 272 -1.91 -0.07 -1.85
CA ASN A 272 -1.95 -0.48 -3.26
C ASN A 272 -0.75 -1.37 -3.65
N THR A 273 0.42 -1.14 -3.05
CA THR A 273 1.60 -2.01 -3.21
C THR A 273 1.35 -3.39 -2.62
N HIS A 274 0.78 -3.51 -1.41
CA HIS A 274 0.42 -4.81 -0.82
C HIS A 274 -0.60 -5.58 -1.65
N ILE A 275 -1.63 -4.88 -2.14
CA ILE A 275 -2.63 -5.46 -3.03
C ILE A 275 -1.96 -6.04 -4.29
N ALA A 276 -0.98 -5.34 -4.85
CA ALA A 276 -0.25 -5.80 -6.02
C ALA A 276 0.77 -6.91 -5.70
N LEU A 277 1.42 -6.92 -4.53
CA LEU A 277 2.34 -7.97 -4.10
C LEU A 277 1.62 -9.30 -3.83
N ARG A 278 0.39 -9.23 -3.31
CA ARG A 278 -0.43 -10.39 -2.94
C ARG A 278 -1.81 -10.30 -3.61
N TYR A 279 -1.80 -10.38 -4.94
CA TYR A 279 -3.00 -10.42 -5.76
C TYR A 279 -3.52 -11.85 -5.91
N LYS A 280 -4.85 -12.02 -6.03
CA LYS A 280 -5.48 -13.34 -6.24
C LYS A 280 -5.63 -13.63 -7.74
N HIS A 281 -4.89 -14.61 -8.23
CA HIS A 281 -4.96 -15.13 -9.59
C HIS A 281 -5.76 -16.44 -9.61
N GLY A 282 -7.09 -16.36 -9.72
CA GLY A 282 -7.94 -17.54 -9.62
C GLY A 282 -7.75 -18.24 -8.27
N ASP A 283 -7.04 -19.37 -8.28
CA ASP A 283 -6.83 -20.22 -7.10
C ASP A 283 -5.51 -19.95 -6.34
N TYR A 284 -4.60 -19.13 -6.88
CA TYR A 284 -3.31 -18.86 -6.23
C TYR A 284 -3.08 -17.37 -5.94
N TRP A 285 -2.13 -17.08 -5.05
CA TRP A 285 -1.72 -15.72 -4.69
C TRP A 285 -0.34 -15.41 -5.28
N GLY A 286 -0.18 -14.22 -5.85
CA GLY A 286 1.09 -13.81 -6.44
C GLY A 286 1.18 -12.30 -6.74
N PRO A 287 2.36 -11.82 -7.16
CA PRO A 287 2.55 -10.43 -7.54
C PRO A 287 1.89 -10.13 -8.89
N HIS A 288 1.28 -8.95 -9.00
CA HIS A 288 0.66 -8.42 -10.21
C HIS A 288 1.32 -7.08 -10.60
N PRO A 289 2.40 -7.10 -11.40
CA PRO A 289 3.18 -5.90 -11.75
C PRO A 289 2.36 -4.85 -12.51
N SER A 290 1.55 -5.27 -13.47
CA SER A 290 0.73 -4.32 -14.27
C SER A 290 -0.32 -3.57 -13.43
N LEU A 291 -0.86 -4.18 -12.36
CA LEU A 291 -1.72 -3.50 -11.39
C LEU A 291 -0.93 -2.47 -10.56
N TYR A 292 0.27 -2.84 -10.11
CA TYR A 292 1.17 -1.95 -9.40
C TYR A 292 1.53 -0.73 -10.25
N VAL A 293 1.96 -0.93 -11.50
CA VAL A 293 2.31 0.15 -12.43
C VAL A 293 1.13 1.11 -12.59
N HIS A 294 -0.08 0.59 -12.77
CA HIS A 294 -1.27 1.41 -12.96
C HIS A 294 -1.64 2.24 -11.72
N ARG A 295 -1.50 1.67 -10.52
CA ARG A 295 -1.93 2.29 -9.26
C ARG A 295 -0.85 3.09 -8.53
N VAL A 296 0.42 2.74 -8.69
CA VAL A 296 1.55 3.30 -7.94
C VAL A 296 2.74 3.58 -8.85
N GLY A 297 3.23 2.59 -9.59
CA GLY A 297 4.54 2.66 -10.27
C GLY A 297 4.69 3.84 -11.24
N LYS A 298 3.71 4.11 -12.10
CA LYS A 298 3.78 5.22 -13.07
C LYS A 298 3.55 6.62 -12.46
N HIS A 299 3.35 6.71 -11.14
CA HIS A 299 3.00 7.92 -10.39
C HIS A 299 4.13 8.27 -9.42
N PRO A 300 5.16 9.03 -9.86
CA PRO A 300 6.34 9.30 -9.06
C PRO A 300 6.02 9.96 -7.71
N GLU A 301 5.00 10.80 -7.65
CA GLU A 301 4.59 11.49 -6.43
C GLU A 301 4.14 10.51 -5.34
N ARG A 302 3.49 9.41 -5.71
CA ARG A 302 3.04 8.37 -4.76
C ARG A 302 4.22 7.58 -4.21
N LEU A 303 5.21 7.31 -5.06
CA LEU A 303 6.47 6.68 -4.66
C LEU A 303 7.22 7.58 -3.66
N GLN A 304 7.39 8.87 -3.98
CA GLN A 304 8.04 9.81 -3.07
C GLN A 304 7.33 9.88 -1.71
N ASN A 305 5.98 9.87 -1.71
CA ASN A 305 5.18 9.89 -0.49
C ASN A 305 5.26 8.58 0.31
N LEU A 306 5.40 7.43 -0.36
CA LEU A 306 5.64 6.13 0.30
C LEU A 306 6.95 6.16 1.09
N TYR A 307 8.06 6.59 0.47
CA TYR A 307 9.36 6.68 1.13
C TYR A 307 9.35 7.73 2.25
N PHE A 308 8.72 8.88 2.03
CA PHE A 308 8.52 9.89 3.07
C PHE A 308 7.79 9.30 4.29
N THR A 309 6.70 8.57 4.07
CA THR A 309 5.90 7.98 5.14
C THR A 309 6.68 6.91 5.90
N TYR A 310 7.47 6.08 5.19
CA TYR A 310 8.38 5.13 5.82
C TYR A 310 9.40 5.84 6.72
N LEU A 311 10.11 6.83 6.19
CA LEU A 311 11.12 7.60 6.94
C LEU A 311 10.51 8.32 8.14
N PHE A 312 9.31 8.87 7.99
CA PHE A 312 8.57 9.52 9.08
C PHE A 312 8.29 8.55 10.24
N VAL A 313 7.80 7.34 9.94
CA VAL A 313 7.53 6.32 10.97
C VAL A 313 8.81 5.78 11.59
N MET A 314 9.85 5.53 10.79
CA MET A 314 11.16 5.10 11.31
C MET A 314 11.80 6.17 12.19
N ARG A 315 11.59 7.45 11.89
CA ARG A 315 12.04 8.55 12.74
C ARG A 315 11.32 8.55 14.08
N ALA A 316 10.00 8.33 14.10
CA ALA A 316 9.24 8.22 15.34
C ALA A 316 9.76 7.06 16.22
N LEU A 317 10.05 5.90 15.61
CA LEU A 317 10.67 4.78 16.32
C LEU A 317 12.05 5.11 16.90
N GLY A 318 12.90 5.78 16.11
CA GLY A 318 14.22 6.24 16.56
C GLY A 318 14.13 7.22 17.73
N ARG A 319 13.13 8.12 17.70
CA ARG A 319 12.90 9.10 18.77
C ARG A 319 12.34 8.46 20.04
N TYR A 320 11.51 7.42 19.92
CA TYR A 320 10.92 6.68 21.03
C TYR A 320 11.84 5.57 21.59
N ARG A 321 13.09 5.46 21.11
CA ARG A 321 13.99 4.33 21.41
C ARG A 321 14.15 3.98 22.89
N ASN A 322 14.29 4.97 23.77
CA ASN A 322 14.59 4.73 25.19
C ASN A 322 13.36 4.14 25.89
N GLU A 323 12.19 4.72 25.64
CA GLU A 323 10.92 4.26 26.19
C GLU A 323 10.52 2.90 25.58
N LEU A 324 10.80 2.69 24.29
CA LEU A 324 10.59 1.40 23.61
C LEU A 324 11.39 0.28 24.26
N LEU A 325 12.64 0.54 24.65
CA LEU A 325 13.49 -0.46 25.32
C LEU A 325 13.13 -0.69 26.79
N ALA A 326 12.48 0.28 27.43
CA ALA A 326 12.04 0.21 28.82
C ALA A 326 10.64 -0.41 28.97
N TYR A 327 9.88 -0.56 27.88
CA TYR A 327 8.51 -1.05 27.90
C TYR A 327 8.39 -2.53 28.33
N ASP A 328 7.28 -2.85 29.00
CA ASP A 328 6.97 -4.22 29.43
C ASP A 328 6.26 -5.02 28.32
N TYR A 329 7.00 -5.99 27.76
CA TYR A 329 6.53 -6.88 26.71
C TYR A 329 6.02 -8.23 27.23
N SER A 330 5.71 -8.37 28.52
CA SER A 330 5.23 -9.64 29.06
C SER A 330 3.90 -10.07 28.44
N THR A 331 3.87 -11.25 27.80
CA THR A 331 2.66 -11.86 27.23
C THR A 331 2.29 -13.19 27.87
N GLY A 332 3.15 -13.72 28.74
CA GLY A 332 3.06 -15.09 29.27
C GLY A 332 3.84 -16.11 28.44
N ASN A 333 4.42 -15.71 27.31
CA ASN A 333 5.35 -16.52 26.51
C ASN A 333 6.78 -15.94 26.64
N ASP A 334 7.53 -16.42 27.63
CA ASP A 334 8.88 -15.92 27.96
C ASP A 334 9.85 -15.95 26.77
N ALA A 335 9.72 -16.95 25.89
CA ALA A 335 10.59 -17.11 24.73
C ALA A 335 10.34 -15.99 23.70
N ASP A 336 9.08 -15.73 23.36
CA ASP A 336 8.70 -14.61 22.48
C ASP A 336 9.05 -13.27 23.13
N ASP A 337 8.79 -13.11 24.43
CA ASP A 337 9.01 -11.87 25.17
C ASP A 337 10.52 -11.53 25.21
N GLN A 338 11.38 -12.53 25.39
CA GLN A 338 12.83 -12.34 25.29
C GLN A 338 13.22 -11.96 23.85
N ARG A 339 12.69 -12.66 22.85
CA ARG A 339 13.01 -12.40 21.44
C ARG A 339 12.58 -11.01 20.99
N VAL A 340 11.42 -10.53 21.44
CA VAL A 340 10.95 -9.15 21.23
C VAL A 340 12.00 -8.15 21.71
N ARG A 341 12.48 -8.29 22.96
CA ARG A 341 13.49 -7.39 23.54
C ARG A 341 14.81 -7.42 22.79
N GLU A 342 15.23 -8.58 22.26
CA GLU A 342 16.44 -8.70 21.45
C GLU A 342 16.30 -7.99 20.10
N ILE A 343 15.20 -8.25 19.38
CA ILE A 343 14.94 -7.63 18.06
C ILE A 343 14.81 -6.12 18.20
N LEU A 344 14.08 -5.64 19.21
CA LEU A 344 13.94 -4.20 19.45
C LEU A 344 15.29 -3.52 19.70
N ARG A 345 16.18 -4.15 20.48
CA ARG A 345 17.55 -3.66 20.64
C ARG A 345 18.29 -3.61 19.31
N MET A 346 18.22 -4.64 18.49
CA MET A 346 18.86 -4.65 17.16
C MET A 346 18.27 -3.59 16.21
N LEU A 347 16.96 -3.37 16.28
CA LEU A 347 16.24 -2.41 15.45
C LEU A 347 16.67 -0.97 15.75
N VAL A 348 16.81 -0.61 17.04
CA VAL A 348 17.12 0.76 17.47
C VAL A 348 18.60 1.02 17.77
N SER A 349 19.47 0.00 17.68
CA SER A 349 20.91 0.16 17.92
C SER A 349 21.60 0.90 16.79
N ASP A 350 22.36 1.94 17.12
CA ASP A 350 23.17 2.73 16.18
C ASP A 350 24.42 1.96 15.68
N SER A 351 24.83 0.88 16.34
CA SER A 351 26.18 0.28 16.20
C SER A 351 26.41 -0.63 14.98
N GLN A 352 25.35 -1.01 14.23
CA GLN A 352 25.46 -1.84 13.00
C GLN A 352 25.21 -1.02 11.72
N GLN A 353 24.98 0.29 11.82
CA GLN A 353 24.57 1.17 10.72
C GLN A 353 25.75 1.83 9.97
N SER A 354 26.96 1.27 10.09
CA SER A 354 28.19 1.81 9.50
C SER A 354 28.35 1.56 7.99
N SER A 355 27.49 0.75 7.36
CA SER A 355 27.55 0.44 5.92
C SER A 355 26.48 1.11 5.06
N SER A 356 25.55 1.88 5.67
CA SER A 356 24.45 2.54 4.97
C SER A 356 23.99 3.81 5.73
N SER A 357 24.93 4.71 6.01
CA SER A 357 24.63 6.01 6.63
C SER A 357 24.15 6.99 5.55
N CYS A 358 23.13 7.79 5.86
CA CYS A 358 22.61 8.78 4.94
C CYS A 358 23.65 9.89 4.66
N PRO A 359 23.71 10.43 3.42
CA PRO A 359 24.82 11.28 2.96
C PRO A 359 24.94 12.61 3.72
N VAL A 360 23.81 13.14 4.19
CA VAL A 360 23.76 14.36 4.99
C VAL A 360 23.92 13.93 6.45
N GLU A 361 25.14 14.09 6.98
CA GLU A 361 25.49 13.98 8.41
C GLU A 361 25.73 12.58 9.04
N GLN A 362 26.10 11.54 8.28
CA GLN A 362 26.41 10.21 8.87
C GLN A 362 25.25 9.66 9.73
N GLN A 363 24.01 9.98 9.37
CA GLN A 363 22.83 9.66 10.16
C GLN A 363 22.17 8.36 9.70
N SER A 364 21.69 7.58 10.67
CA SER A 364 20.86 6.40 10.48
C SER A 364 19.59 6.70 9.67
N VAL A 365 18.96 5.71 9.04
CA VAL A 365 17.56 5.81 8.55
C VAL A 365 16.59 6.20 9.68
N LEU A 366 16.90 5.84 10.93
CA LEU A 366 16.18 6.30 12.14
C LEU A 366 16.36 7.80 12.44
N ALA A 367 17.35 8.43 11.81
CA ALA A 367 17.68 9.84 11.91
C ALA A 367 17.62 10.57 10.56
N GLY A 368 17.19 9.89 9.50
CA GLY A 368 17.17 10.40 8.13
C GLY A 368 16.21 11.57 7.88
N PHE A 369 15.53 12.02 8.93
CA PHE A 369 14.51 13.05 8.88
C PHE A 369 14.75 14.06 9.98
N ASP A 370 14.92 15.33 9.60
CA ASP A 370 15.14 16.43 10.52
C ASP A 370 13.78 16.99 11.00
N GLU A 371 13.39 16.71 12.25
CA GLU A 371 12.15 17.26 12.79
C GLU A 371 12.24 18.74 13.11
N THR A 372 13.44 19.32 13.16
CA THR A 372 13.58 20.76 13.35
C THR A 372 13.10 21.53 12.13
N ALA A 373 13.14 20.90 10.95
CA ALA A 373 12.51 21.39 9.73
C ALA A 373 10.98 21.23 9.73
N LEU A 374 10.40 20.38 10.59
CA LEU A 374 8.95 20.08 10.60
C LEU A 374 8.17 20.65 11.79
N PHE A 375 8.66 20.50 13.01
CA PHE A 375 7.84 20.63 14.23
C PHE A 375 8.52 21.32 15.42
N ARG A 376 9.78 21.76 15.29
CA ARG A 376 10.45 22.50 16.38
C ARG A 376 10.33 24.00 16.20
N VAL A 377 9.99 24.68 17.29
CA VAL A 377 10.08 26.13 17.41
C VAL A 377 11.57 26.50 17.53
N PRO A 378 12.17 27.24 16.57
CA PRO A 378 13.57 27.63 16.67
C PRO A 378 13.76 28.58 17.86
N GLN A 379 14.41 28.14 18.94
CA GLN A 379 14.70 29.02 20.08
C GLN A 379 15.70 30.14 19.72
N LYS A 380 16.58 29.91 18.75
CA LYS A 380 17.62 30.86 18.36
C LYS A 380 17.05 31.88 17.37
N GLY A 381 17.01 33.15 17.77
CA GLY A 381 16.66 34.29 16.91
C GLY A 381 15.22 34.80 17.05
N LEU A 382 14.41 34.22 17.93
CA LEU A 382 13.06 34.70 18.24
C LEU A 382 13.05 35.56 19.51
N SER A 383 12.24 36.63 19.50
CA SER A 383 11.87 37.36 20.71
C SER A 383 11.10 36.44 21.68
N TYR A 384 11.08 36.78 22.97
CA TYR A 384 10.32 36.05 23.99
C TYR A 384 8.84 35.86 23.58
N ASP A 385 8.20 36.92 23.06
CA ASP A 385 6.81 36.88 22.63
C ASP A 385 6.62 35.95 21.42
N GLN A 386 7.50 36.04 20.43
CA GLN A 386 7.47 35.17 19.24
C GLN A 386 7.70 33.69 19.60
N TYR A 387 8.51 33.42 20.61
CA TYR A 387 8.74 32.07 21.11
C TYR A 387 7.50 31.50 21.81
N GLN A 388 6.79 32.31 22.61
CA GLN A 388 5.53 31.89 23.23
C GLN A 388 4.43 31.65 22.20
N ASP A 389 4.31 32.53 21.20
CA ASP A 389 3.33 32.38 20.12
C ASP A 389 3.58 31.09 19.32
N ALA A 390 4.83 30.81 18.97
CA ALA A 390 5.18 29.59 18.25
C ALA A 390 4.95 28.31 19.10
N LYS A 391 5.14 28.39 20.43
CA LYS A 391 4.81 27.29 21.34
C LYS A 391 3.31 27.02 21.41
N GLU A 392 2.49 28.07 21.43
CA GLU A 392 1.04 27.92 21.40
C GLU A 392 0.54 27.40 20.05
N GLN A 393 1.08 27.90 18.93
CA GLN A 393 0.78 27.38 17.59
C GLN A 393 1.07 25.88 17.47
N LYS A 394 2.22 25.43 18.00
CA LYS A 394 2.57 24.00 18.05
C LYS A 394 1.56 23.18 18.84
N LYS A 395 1.10 23.68 19.98
CA LYS A 395 0.07 23.02 20.79
C LYS A 395 -1.27 22.94 20.06
N GLN A 396 -1.67 24.01 19.39
CA GLN A 396 -2.88 24.00 18.55
C GLN A 396 -2.75 23.01 17.39
N LEU A 397 -1.57 22.90 16.80
CA LEU A 397 -1.30 21.95 15.74
C LEU A 397 -1.44 20.49 16.21
N GLU A 398 -0.91 20.17 17.38
CA GLU A 398 -1.08 18.87 18.01
C GLU A 398 -2.56 18.51 18.19
N LEU A 399 -3.37 19.47 18.67
CA LEU A 399 -4.81 19.30 18.84
C LEU A 399 -5.52 19.07 17.50
N GLN A 400 -5.13 19.82 16.46
CA GLN A 400 -5.71 19.68 15.12
C GLN A 400 -5.37 18.31 14.51
N PHE A 401 -4.10 17.90 14.49
CA PHE A 401 -3.73 16.57 13.99
C PHE A 401 -4.44 15.46 14.74
N ARG A 402 -4.50 15.53 16.08
CA ARG A 402 -5.23 14.56 16.89
C ARG A 402 -6.69 14.47 16.46
N ALA A 403 -7.38 15.61 16.31
CA ALA A 403 -8.77 15.64 15.87
C ALA A 403 -8.96 15.03 14.47
N LYS A 404 -8.05 15.34 13.52
CA LYS A 404 -8.10 14.75 12.17
C LYS A 404 -7.95 13.24 12.19
N PHE A 405 -6.98 12.70 12.92
CA PHE A 405 -6.79 11.24 12.98
C PHE A 405 -7.92 10.52 13.72
N GLN A 406 -8.55 11.17 14.70
CA GLN A 406 -9.79 10.67 15.32
C GLN A 406 -10.95 10.63 14.30
N ASN A 407 -11.10 11.66 13.48
CA ASN A 407 -12.09 11.67 12.40
C ASN A 407 -11.81 10.59 11.35
N VAL A 408 -10.55 10.44 10.93
CA VAL A 408 -10.14 9.36 10.02
C VAL A 408 -10.49 7.99 10.60
N SER A 409 -10.27 7.77 11.90
CA SER A 409 -10.65 6.51 12.57
C SER A 409 -12.16 6.25 12.55
N ARG A 410 -12.98 7.31 12.65
CA ARG A 410 -14.44 7.25 12.46
C ARG A 410 -14.83 7.01 10.99
N ILE A 411 -14.07 7.54 10.04
CA ILE A 411 -14.30 7.27 8.61
C ILE A 411 -14.01 5.80 8.30
N MET A 412 -13.00 5.21 8.95
CA MET A 412 -12.74 3.78 8.84
C MET A 412 -13.93 2.93 9.31
N ASP A 413 -14.82 3.47 10.15
CA ASP A 413 -16.06 2.78 10.52
C ASP A 413 -17.07 2.61 9.39
N CYS A 414 -16.86 3.31 8.28
CA CYS A 414 -17.69 3.23 7.08
C CYS A 414 -17.12 2.30 6.01
N VAL A 415 -16.02 1.60 6.28
CA VAL A 415 -15.40 0.65 5.35
C VAL A 415 -16.11 -0.71 5.48
N THR A 416 -16.75 -1.14 4.40
CA THR A 416 -17.52 -2.41 4.32
C THR A 416 -16.61 -3.65 4.35
N CYS A 417 -15.44 -3.56 3.73
CA CYS A 417 -14.45 -4.64 3.76
C CYS A 417 -13.82 -4.78 5.16
N GLU A 418 -14.18 -5.83 5.92
CA GLU A 418 -13.71 -6.03 7.30
C GLU A 418 -12.18 -6.06 7.43
N LYS A 419 -11.45 -6.77 6.54
CA LYS A 419 -9.98 -6.77 6.55
C LYS A 419 -9.41 -5.38 6.24
N CYS A 420 -10.02 -4.66 5.31
CA CYS A 420 -9.59 -3.30 4.95
C CYS A 420 -9.83 -2.35 6.12
N ARG A 421 -10.94 -2.50 6.85
CA ARG A 421 -11.28 -1.76 8.06
C ARG A 421 -10.30 -2.04 9.20
N LEU A 422 -9.97 -3.31 9.43
CA LEU A 422 -8.96 -3.76 10.39
C LEU A 422 -7.60 -3.07 10.14
N TRP A 423 -7.06 -3.25 8.93
CA TRP A 423 -5.77 -2.65 8.56
C TRP A 423 -5.83 -1.13 8.51
N GLY A 424 -6.95 -0.54 8.06
CA GLY A 424 -7.17 0.90 8.06
C GLY A 424 -7.13 1.50 9.47
N LYS A 425 -7.83 0.91 10.43
CA LYS A 425 -7.78 1.34 11.84
C LYS A 425 -6.39 1.17 12.46
N LEU A 426 -5.73 0.05 12.20
CA LEU A 426 -4.37 -0.20 12.66
C LEU A 426 -3.40 0.83 12.08
N GLN A 427 -3.44 1.06 10.76
CA GLN A 427 -2.47 1.90 10.09
C GLN A 427 -2.64 3.39 10.41
N THR A 428 -3.88 3.86 10.49
CA THR A 428 -4.18 5.23 10.89
C THR A 428 -3.80 5.50 12.34
N MET A 429 -3.99 4.52 13.23
CA MET A 429 -3.49 4.62 14.61
C MET A 429 -1.97 4.69 14.66
N GLY A 430 -1.25 3.82 13.93
CA GLY A 430 0.21 3.84 13.92
C GLY A 430 0.79 5.15 13.38
N LEU A 431 0.18 5.73 12.34
CA LEU A 431 0.55 7.07 11.85
C LEU A 431 0.24 8.17 12.87
N GLY A 432 -0.93 8.13 13.52
CA GLY A 432 -1.28 9.06 14.59
C GLY A 432 -0.30 9.00 15.77
N THR A 433 0.09 7.78 16.17
CA THR A 433 1.12 7.54 17.19
C THR A 433 2.49 8.08 16.76
N ALA A 434 2.88 7.91 15.49
CA ALA A 434 4.12 8.49 14.97
C ALA A 434 4.11 10.03 15.06
N ILE A 435 3.00 10.66 14.68
CA ILE A 435 2.83 12.12 14.80
C ILE A 435 2.89 12.57 16.27
N LYS A 436 2.20 11.87 17.18
CA LYS A 436 2.23 12.12 18.64
C LYS A 436 3.67 12.13 19.17
N ILE A 437 4.49 11.15 18.77
CA ILE A 437 5.91 11.08 19.18
C ILE A 437 6.72 12.23 18.57
N LEU A 438 6.52 12.56 17.30
CA LEU A 438 7.30 13.57 16.58
C LEU A 438 6.93 15.00 16.94
N LEU A 439 5.69 15.25 17.40
CA LEU A 439 5.26 16.54 17.91
C LEU A 439 5.67 16.80 19.35
N ALA A 440 5.96 15.77 20.15
CA ALA A 440 6.46 15.94 21.51
C ALA A 440 7.71 16.86 21.54
N ASP A 441 7.91 17.63 22.61
CA ASP A 441 9.20 18.30 22.84
C ASP A 441 10.20 17.28 23.43
N ASP A 442 9.76 16.63 24.50
CA ASP A 442 10.46 15.55 25.18
C ASP A 442 9.57 14.30 25.21
N VAL A 443 10.11 13.19 24.72
CA VAL A 443 9.40 11.91 24.66
C VAL A 443 9.23 11.29 26.04
N SER A 444 10.11 11.60 27.00
CA SER A 444 9.95 11.12 28.37
C SER A 444 8.76 11.77 29.10
N GLN A 445 8.24 12.89 28.57
CA GLN A 445 7.12 13.63 29.15
C GLN A 445 5.77 13.29 28.52
N ILE A 446 5.75 12.54 27.41
CA ILE A 446 4.48 12.07 26.86
C ILE A 446 3.92 10.94 27.71
N SER A 447 2.58 10.85 27.78
CA SER A 447 1.94 9.69 28.39
C SER A 447 2.46 8.42 27.70
N PRO A 448 2.84 7.37 28.48
CA PRO A 448 3.32 6.12 27.92
C PRO A 448 2.36 5.60 26.84
N LEU A 449 2.92 5.08 25.74
CA LEU A 449 2.10 4.56 24.67
C LEU A 449 1.34 3.32 25.15
N HIS A 450 0.05 3.27 24.82
CA HIS A 450 -0.74 2.07 25.08
C HIS A 450 -0.26 0.91 24.20
N ARG A 451 -0.61 -0.31 24.62
CA ARG A 451 -0.18 -1.53 23.93
C ARG A 451 -0.61 -1.53 22.46
N ASN A 452 -1.86 -1.18 22.17
CA ASN A 452 -2.35 -1.03 20.80
C ASN A 452 -1.58 0.03 19.98
N GLU A 453 -1.21 1.19 20.57
CA GLU A 453 -0.41 2.21 19.88
C GLU A 453 0.96 1.67 19.45
N LEU A 454 1.62 0.90 20.33
CA LEU A 454 2.90 0.23 20.01
C LEU A 454 2.75 -0.84 18.94
N ILE A 455 1.71 -1.67 19.05
CA ILE A 455 1.41 -2.72 18.07
C ILE A 455 1.18 -2.10 16.70
N ALA A 456 0.38 -1.03 16.63
CA ALA A 456 0.10 -0.31 15.40
C ALA A 456 1.36 0.35 14.82
N LEU A 457 2.17 1.02 15.64
CA LEU A 457 3.40 1.69 15.18
C LEU A 457 4.38 0.70 14.52
N ILE A 458 4.61 -0.45 15.15
CA ILE A 458 5.52 -1.48 14.62
C ILE A 458 4.93 -2.17 13.38
N ASN A 459 3.64 -2.51 13.37
CA ASN A 459 3.02 -3.12 12.20
C ASN A 459 2.95 -2.16 10.99
N VAL A 460 2.74 -0.86 11.22
CA VAL A 460 2.84 0.16 10.16
C VAL A 460 4.26 0.25 9.61
N ALA A 461 5.27 0.26 10.48
CA ALA A 461 6.67 0.25 10.05
C ALA A 461 6.98 -0.99 9.20
N ASN A 462 6.49 -2.17 9.61
CA ASN A 462 6.64 -3.41 8.86
C ASN A 462 5.97 -3.35 7.48
N ASN A 463 4.70 -2.92 7.40
CA ASN A 463 4.01 -2.79 6.12
C ASN A 463 4.70 -1.76 5.20
N LEU A 464 5.09 -0.60 5.72
CA LEU A 464 5.82 0.39 4.93
C LEU A 464 7.17 -0.16 4.45
N SER A 465 7.91 -0.85 5.31
CA SER A 465 9.16 -1.54 4.96
C SER A 465 8.96 -2.55 3.83
N ARG A 466 7.89 -3.35 3.92
CA ARG A 466 7.52 -4.32 2.89
C ARG A 466 7.12 -3.65 1.57
N SER A 467 6.43 -2.52 1.63
CA SER A 467 6.07 -1.74 0.45
C SER A 467 7.31 -1.14 -0.22
N VAL A 468 8.26 -0.60 0.55
CA VAL A 468 9.54 -0.07 0.02
C VAL A 468 10.35 -1.19 -0.64
N ASP A 469 10.55 -2.33 0.02
CA ASP A 469 11.21 -3.50 -0.58
C ASP A 469 10.46 -4.00 -1.83
N GLY A 470 9.12 -3.94 -1.78
CA GLY A 470 8.22 -4.29 -2.88
C GLY A 470 8.35 -3.41 -4.13
N VAL A 471 8.77 -2.15 -4.01
CA VAL A 471 8.98 -1.25 -5.17
C VAL A 471 9.99 -1.85 -6.13
N ARG A 472 11.14 -2.31 -5.61
CA ARG A 472 12.21 -2.92 -6.41
C ARG A 472 11.73 -4.21 -7.06
N LEU A 473 11.14 -5.10 -6.26
CA LEU A 473 10.62 -6.38 -6.74
C LEU A 473 9.61 -6.19 -7.88
N LEU A 474 8.65 -5.27 -7.74
CA LEU A 474 7.61 -5.05 -8.74
C LEU A 474 8.13 -4.35 -10.00
N ARG A 475 9.12 -3.46 -9.87
CA ARG A 475 9.81 -2.85 -11.03
C ARG A 475 10.61 -3.88 -11.83
N ASP A 476 11.26 -4.84 -11.15
CA ASP A 476 11.96 -5.93 -11.83
C ASP A 476 10.98 -6.90 -12.52
N LEU A 477 9.85 -7.21 -11.87
CA LEU A 477 8.83 -8.04 -12.47
C LEU A 477 8.14 -7.35 -13.66
N GLU A 478 7.93 -6.03 -13.60
CA GLU A 478 7.46 -5.21 -14.74
C GLU A 478 8.42 -5.36 -15.92
N PHE A 479 9.73 -5.25 -15.69
CA PHE A 479 10.74 -5.43 -16.74
C PHE A 479 10.66 -6.81 -17.37
N ILE A 480 10.58 -7.87 -16.55
CA ILE A 480 10.48 -9.25 -17.03
C ILE A 480 9.21 -9.45 -17.86
N GLU A 481 8.06 -8.92 -17.41
CA GLU A 481 6.79 -9.01 -18.14
C GLU A 481 6.88 -8.31 -19.51
N ALA A 482 7.47 -7.11 -19.55
CA ALA A 482 7.65 -6.38 -20.78
C ALA A 482 8.63 -7.06 -21.75
N MET A 483 9.71 -7.66 -21.25
CA MET A 483 10.65 -8.45 -22.05
C MET A 483 10.01 -9.71 -22.62
N LYS A 484 9.14 -10.39 -21.85
CA LYS A 484 8.35 -11.54 -22.35
C LYS A 484 7.42 -11.12 -23.48
N GLN A 485 6.75 -9.98 -23.36
CA GLN A 485 5.88 -9.44 -24.41
C GLN A 485 6.67 -9.07 -25.67
N LEU A 486 7.82 -8.39 -25.51
CA LEU A 486 8.70 -8.04 -26.63
C LEU A 486 9.22 -9.28 -27.35
N ALA A 487 9.65 -10.30 -26.61
CA ALA A 487 10.08 -11.58 -27.17
C ALA A 487 8.94 -12.25 -27.97
N ALA A 488 7.72 -12.26 -27.43
CA ALA A 488 6.55 -12.80 -28.12
C ALA A 488 6.25 -12.07 -29.44
N ILE A 489 6.37 -10.73 -29.46
CA ILE A 489 6.19 -9.92 -30.67
C ILE A 489 7.29 -10.20 -31.70
N VAL A 490 8.56 -10.28 -31.28
CA VAL A 490 9.69 -10.56 -32.17
C VAL A 490 9.57 -11.96 -32.79
N VAL A 491 9.19 -12.97 -31.99
CA VAL A 491 8.96 -14.33 -32.47
C VAL A 491 7.75 -14.37 -33.42
N GLY A 492 6.64 -13.74 -33.04
CA GLY A 492 5.43 -13.69 -33.87
C GLY A 492 5.66 -12.99 -35.23
N THR A 493 6.36 -11.85 -35.22
CA THR A 493 6.72 -11.13 -36.46
C THR A 493 7.70 -11.92 -37.31
N SER A 494 8.68 -12.59 -36.70
CA SER A 494 9.62 -13.47 -37.43
C SER A 494 8.91 -14.64 -38.10
N ILE A 495 7.98 -15.30 -37.39
CA ILE A 495 7.15 -16.39 -37.94
C ILE A 495 6.27 -15.86 -39.08
N ALA A 496 5.64 -14.70 -38.92
CA ALA A 496 4.81 -14.09 -39.95
C ALA A 496 5.62 -13.74 -41.22
N ILE A 497 6.84 -13.22 -41.06
CA ILE A 497 7.76 -12.92 -42.17
C ILE A 497 8.17 -14.22 -42.88
N ILE A 498 8.52 -15.27 -42.14
CA ILE A 498 8.88 -16.57 -42.71
C ILE A 498 7.70 -17.17 -43.47
N ALA A 499 6.49 -17.13 -42.89
CA ALA A 499 5.27 -17.58 -43.54
C ALA A 499 4.98 -16.81 -44.83
N LEU A 500 5.16 -15.48 -44.82
CA LEU A 500 5.02 -14.63 -46.00
C LEU A 500 6.01 -15.04 -47.10
N ILE A 501 7.28 -15.25 -46.75
CA ILE A 501 8.33 -15.67 -47.69
C ILE A 501 7.99 -17.06 -48.30
N VAL A 502 7.51 -17.99 -47.48
CA VAL A 502 7.09 -19.33 -47.94
C VAL A 502 5.88 -19.24 -48.87
N CYS A 503 4.89 -18.41 -48.54
CA CYS A 503 3.71 -18.18 -49.38
C CYS A 503 4.07 -17.56 -50.74
N ILE A 504 4.98 -16.57 -50.75
CA ILE A 504 5.47 -15.95 -51.99
C ILE A 504 6.23 -16.98 -52.83
N ARG A 505 7.11 -17.78 -52.22
CA ARG A 505 7.84 -18.85 -52.93
C ARG A 505 6.92 -19.91 -53.53
N ARG A 506 5.88 -20.34 -52.80
CA ARG A 506 4.86 -21.28 -53.34
C ARG A 506 4.06 -20.68 -54.49
N ARG A 507 3.69 -19.39 -54.41
CA ARG A 507 3.01 -18.67 -55.50
C ARG A 507 3.88 -18.56 -56.75
N ASN A 508 5.17 -18.27 -56.60
CA ASN A 508 6.09 -18.21 -57.74
C ASN A 508 6.29 -19.61 -58.36
N ALA A 509 6.51 -20.65 -57.55
CA ALA A 509 6.64 -22.02 -58.05
C ALA A 509 5.39 -22.52 -58.82
N THR A 510 4.19 -22.11 -58.39
CA THR A 510 2.94 -22.43 -59.11
C THR A 510 2.75 -21.62 -60.39
N LYS A 511 3.26 -20.39 -60.46
CA LYS A 511 3.32 -19.61 -61.72
C LYS A 511 4.29 -20.24 -62.70
N ASP A 512 5.51 -20.57 -62.25
CA ASP A 512 6.55 -21.18 -63.08
C ASP A 512 6.08 -22.55 -63.63
N ALA A 513 5.39 -23.35 -62.82
CA ALA A 513 4.80 -24.62 -63.26
C ALA A 513 3.70 -24.43 -64.32
N LYS A 514 2.87 -23.37 -64.21
CA LYS A 514 1.84 -23.06 -65.22
C LYS A 514 2.45 -22.57 -66.53
N GLU A 515 3.48 -21.74 -66.48
CA GLU A 515 4.20 -21.26 -67.67
C GLU A 515 4.97 -22.39 -68.38
N ALA A 516 5.60 -23.29 -67.63
CA ALA A 516 6.26 -24.48 -68.17
C ALA A 516 5.26 -25.44 -68.84
N SER A 517 4.06 -25.59 -68.27
CA SER A 517 3.01 -26.44 -68.86
C SER A 517 2.35 -25.81 -70.09
N ALA A 518 2.33 -24.48 -70.22
CA ALA A 518 1.85 -23.78 -71.40
C ALA A 518 2.84 -23.88 -72.57
N LYS A 519 4.15 -23.82 -72.32
CA LYS A 519 5.21 -24.01 -73.33
C LYS A 519 5.30 -25.43 -73.91
N LYS A 520 4.71 -26.43 -73.24
CA LYS A 520 4.67 -27.83 -73.72
C LYS A 520 3.46 -28.15 -74.62
N LYS A 521 2.50 -27.22 -74.74
CA LYS A 521 1.27 -27.38 -75.54
C LYS A 521 1.29 -26.60 -76.86
N ASN A 522 2.28 -25.74 -77.05
CA ASN A 522 2.70 -25.22 -78.36
C ASN A 522 3.92 -26.00 -78.81
#